data_AF-A0A958TU10-F1
#
_entry.id   AF-A0A958TU10-F1
#
_cell.length_a   1.000
_cell.length_b   1.000
_cell.length_c   1.000
_cell.angle_alpha   90.00
_cell.angle_beta   90.00
_cell.angle_gamma   90.00
#
_symmetry.space_group_name_H-M   'P 1'
#
loop_
_entity.id
_entity.type
_entity.pdbx_description
1 polymer ?
#
loop_
_entity_poly.entity_id
_entity_poly.type
_entity_poly.pdbx_seq_one_letter_code
_entity_poly.pdbx_strand_id
1 'polypeptide(L)'
;MKSLFAISFSLLVVFQSAGMGMYDVLLSGRFVKHAKYHSENYGDDFFTFFEKHYGALKAEHQKNHKEEEQEHQELPFQHISCHHVSTDVVLVPFEMAIVKVEINVRQPHVFHYQNLYSSLKKFSIFQPPKLA
;
A
#
# COMPACT_ATOMS: atom_id res chain seq x y z
N MET A 1 -3.29 7.54 14.23
CA MET A 1 -3.10 6.38 13.33
C MET A 1 -3.10 6.76 11.85
N LYS A 2 -4.16 7.39 11.32
CA LYS A 2 -4.22 7.79 9.89
C LYS A 2 -3.06 8.68 9.42
N SER A 3 -2.65 9.66 10.24
CA SER A 3 -1.51 10.54 9.91
C SER A 3 -0.18 9.80 9.87
N LEU A 4 0.11 8.94 10.85
CA LEU A 4 1.32 8.09 10.84
C LEU A 4 1.36 7.17 9.61
N PHE A 5 0.22 6.57 9.28
CA PHE A 5 0.12 5.74 8.08
C PHE A 5 0.40 6.55 6.80
N ALA A 6 -0.20 7.75 6.68
CA ALA A 6 0.04 8.63 5.53
C ALA A 6 1.51 9.07 5.44
N ILE A 7 2.15 9.41 6.56
CA ILE A 7 3.56 9.79 6.59
C ILE A 7 4.44 8.60 6.15
N SER A 8 4.23 7.42 6.72
CA SER A 8 5.00 6.22 6.36
C SER A 8 4.80 5.84 4.89
N PHE A 9 3.57 5.94 4.38
CA PHE A 9 3.27 5.65 2.98
C PHE A 9 3.93 6.67 2.05
N SER A 10 3.86 7.97 2.36
CA SER A 10 4.53 9.01 1.58
C SER A 10 6.04 8.81 1.53
N LEU A 11 6.68 8.47 2.66
CA LEU A 11 8.11 8.16 2.71
C LEU A 11 8.44 6.95 1.83
N LEU A 12 7.65 5.89 1.93
CA LEU A 12 7.82 4.68 1.13
C LEU A 12 7.67 4.94 -0.38
N VAL A 13 6.77 5.83 -0.78
CA VAL A 13 6.63 6.26 -2.18
C VAL A 13 7.84 7.09 -2.63
N VAL A 14 8.32 8.00 -1.79
CA VAL A 14 9.51 8.83 -2.09
C VAL A 14 10.77 7.98 -2.22
N PHE A 15 10.98 7.00 -1.34
CA PHE A 15 12.16 6.13 -1.43
C PHE A 15 12.12 5.25 -2.69
N GLN A 16 10.94 4.73 -3.04
CA GLN A 16 10.79 3.97 -4.29
C GLN A 16 10.97 4.83 -5.53
N SER A 17 10.48 6.09 -5.53
CA SER A 17 10.67 6.98 -6.68
C SER A 17 12.12 7.44 -6.84
N ALA A 18 12.88 7.51 -5.76
CA ALA A 18 14.33 7.71 -5.78
C ALA A 18 15.11 6.45 -6.20
N GLY A 19 14.44 5.33 -6.47
CA GLY A 19 15.09 4.07 -6.86
C GLY A 19 15.73 3.31 -5.71
N MET A 20 15.36 3.59 -4.45
CA MET A 20 15.85 2.87 -3.29
C MET A 20 14.99 1.62 -3.04
N GLY A 21 15.60 0.45 -3.22
CA GLY A 21 15.01 -0.85 -2.96
C GLY A 21 15.33 -1.38 -1.56
N MET A 22 14.61 -2.44 -1.16
CA MET A 22 14.90 -3.16 0.09
C MET A 22 16.33 -3.74 0.11
N TYR A 23 16.85 -4.12 -1.07
CA TYR A 23 18.20 -4.64 -1.21
C TYR A 23 19.27 -3.62 -0.80
N ASP A 24 19.08 -2.33 -1.14
CA ASP A 24 20.01 -1.27 -0.76
C ASP A 24 20.06 -1.06 0.75
N VAL A 25 18.92 -1.21 1.42
CA VAL A 25 18.84 -1.15 2.90
C VAL A 25 19.69 -2.27 3.51
N LEU A 26 19.65 -3.48 2.95
CA LEU A 26 20.47 -4.62 3.41
C LEU A 26 21.97 -4.39 3.17
N LEU A 27 22.34 -3.63 2.15
CA LEU A 27 23.73 -3.27 1.83
C LEU A 27 24.25 -2.05 2.61
N SER A 28 23.40 -1.33 3.35
CA SER A 28 23.80 -0.13 4.11
C SER A 28 24.99 -0.37 5.06
N GLY A 29 25.10 -1.56 5.65
CA GLY A 29 26.24 -1.93 6.49
C GLY A 29 27.56 -2.02 5.72
N ARG A 30 27.55 -2.46 4.46
CA ARG A 30 28.74 -2.50 3.59
C ARG A 30 29.13 -1.08 3.17
N PHE A 31 28.14 -0.27 2.80
CA PHE A 31 28.34 1.15 2.49
C PHE A 31 29.07 1.89 3.61
N VAL A 32 28.60 1.76 4.87
CA VAL A 32 29.24 2.42 6.02
C VAL A 32 30.66 1.91 6.25
N LYS A 33 30.90 0.61 6.10
CA LYS A 33 32.25 0.03 6.24
C LYS A 33 33.21 0.53 5.17
N HIS A 34 32.78 0.59 3.92
CA HIS A 34 33.62 1.05 2.81
C HIS A 34 33.87 2.57 2.90
N ALA A 35 32.88 3.37 3.32
CA ALA A 35 33.09 4.78 3.65
C ALA A 35 34.13 4.98 4.77
N LYS A 36 34.09 4.14 5.81
CA LYS A 36 35.09 4.16 6.87
C LYS A 36 36.48 3.76 6.38
N TYR A 37 36.58 2.74 5.54
CA TYR A 37 37.83 2.33 4.90
C TYR A 37 38.46 3.49 4.10
N HIS A 38 37.63 4.20 3.33
CA HIS A 38 38.07 5.38 2.58
C HIS A 38 38.53 6.53 3.48
N SER A 39 37.83 6.76 4.59
CA SER A 39 38.24 7.76 5.58
C SER A 39 39.58 7.42 6.23
N GLU A 40 39.82 6.14 6.57
CA GLU A 40 41.03 5.69 7.24
C GLU A 40 42.25 5.59 6.32
N ASN A 41 42.08 5.16 5.06
CA ASN A 41 43.20 4.88 4.14
C ASN A 41 43.46 6.00 3.12
N TYR A 42 42.41 6.72 2.70
CA TYR A 42 42.51 7.79 1.70
C TYR A 42 42.25 9.18 2.27
N GLY A 43 41.82 9.28 3.54
CA GLY A 43 41.49 10.54 4.18
C GLY A 43 40.22 11.19 3.64
N ASP A 44 39.36 10.42 2.97
CA ASP A 44 38.12 10.94 2.39
C ASP A 44 37.13 11.31 3.49
N ASP A 45 36.47 12.46 3.32
CA ASP A 45 35.24 12.74 4.04
C ASP A 45 34.05 12.05 3.36
N PHE A 46 32.89 12.09 4.02
CA PHE A 46 31.69 11.42 3.52
C PHE A 46 31.25 11.92 2.12
N PHE A 47 31.38 13.22 1.86
CA PHE A 47 30.95 13.81 0.60
C PHE A 47 31.90 13.42 -0.54
N THR A 48 33.20 13.44 -0.27
CA THR A 48 34.24 13.01 -1.22
C THR A 48 34.07 11.54 -1.56
N PHE A 49 33.81 10.69 -0.56
CA PHE A 49 33.44 9.30 -0.76
C PHE A 49 32.20 9.18 -1.66
N PHE A 50 31.12 9.90 -1.35
CA PHE A 50 29.91 9.86 -2.16
C PHE A 50 30.14 10.28 -3.61
N GLU A 51 30.90 11.36 -3.85
CA GLU A 51 31.27 11.82 -5.19
C GLU A 51 32.10 10.79 -5.97
N LYS A 52 33.03 10.09 -5.30
CA LYS A 52 33.85 9.02 -5.88
C LYS A 52 33.06 7.75 -6.22
N HIS A 53 31.89 7.53 -5.61
CA HIS A 53 31.13 6.28 -5.80
C HIS A 53 29.81 6.47 -6.57
N TYR A 54 29.21 7.66 -6.51
CA TYR A 54 27.90 7.97 -7.11
C TYR A 54 27.86 9.30 -7.88
N GLY A 55 28.93 10.11 -7.81
CA GLY A 55 28.98 11.44 -8.40
C GLY A 55 29.96 11.56 -9.57
N ALA A 56 30.49 12.77 -9.75
CA ALA A 56 31.30 13.13 -10.91
C ALA A 56 32.68 12.44 -10.90
N LEU A 57 33.20 12.09 -9.73
CA LEU A 57 34.54 11.50 -9.57
C LEU A 57 34.55 9.98 -9.77
N LYS A 58 33.39 9.34 -9.97
CA LYS A 58 33.27 7.89 -10.10
C LYS A 58 34.13 7.28 -11.19
N ALA A 59 34.12 7.86 -12.38
CA ALA A 59 34.87 7.32 -13.52
C ALA A 59 36.39 7.36 -13.29
N GLU A 60 36.89 8.41 -12.62
CA GLU A 60 38.30 8.54 -12.27
C GLU A 60 38.67 7.56 -11.15
N HIS A 61 37.85 7.48 -10.10
CA HIS A 61 38.06 6.57 -8.98
C HIS A 61 38.11 5.10 -9.45
N GLN A 62 37.15 4.67 -10.27
CA GLN A 62 37.11 3.31 -10.84
C GLN A 62 38.31 2.99 -11.74
N LYS A 63 38.88 4.00 -12.42
CA LYS A 63 40.08 3.81 -13.25
C LYS A 63 41.34 3.61 -12.40
N ASN A 64 41.45 4.36 -11.30
CA ASN A 64 42.63 4.39 -10.44
C ASN A 64 42.64 3.25 -9.40
N HIS A 65 41.48 2.76 -9.00
CA HIS A 65 41.30 1.74 -7.97
C HIS A 65 40.53 0.52 -8.51
N LYS A 66 41.16 -0.22 -9.42
CA LYS A 66 40.56 -1.43 -10.02
C LYS A 66 40.52 -2.61 -9.07
N GLU A 67 41.38 -2.62 -8.06
CA GLU A 67 41.45 -3.63 -7.01
C GLU A 67 40.17 -3.71 -6.18
N GLU A 68 39.39 -2.61 -6.10
CA GLU A 68 38.16 -2.53 -5.32
C GLU A 68 36.89 -2.83 -6.14
N GLU A 69 37.01 -3.20 -7.42
CA GLU A 69 35.87 -3.34 -8.34
C GLU A 69 34.82 -4.34 -7.85
N GLN A 70 35.24 -5.40 -7.16
CA GLN A 70 34.32 -6.36 -6.53
C GLN A 70 33.56 -5.76 -5.35
N GLU A 71 34.23 -4.97 -4.51
CA GLU A 71 33.60 -4.31 -3.37
C GLU A 71 32.63 -3.22 -3.84
N HIS A 72 32.96 -2.54 -4.94
CA HIS A 72 32.08 -1.56 -5.54
C HIS A 72 30.76 -2.21 -5.94
N GLN A 73 30.76 -3.39 -6.58
CA GLN A 73 29.53 -4.10 -7.00
C GLN A 73 28.57 -4.42 -5.83
N GLU A 74 29.09 -4.48 -4.61
CA GLU A 74 28.36 -4.79 -3.40
C GLU A 74 27.88 -3.55 -2.64
N LEU A 75 28.05 -2.36 -3.21
CA LEU A 75 27.51 -1.11 -2.69
C LEU A 75 26.03 -0.94 -3.09
N PRO A 76 25.22 -0.27 -2.24
CA PRO A 76 23.83 0.03 -2.56
C PRO A 76 23.71 0.95 -3.79
N PHE A 77 22.51 1.05 -4.37
CA PHE A 77 22.14 2.00 -5.43
C PHE A 77 22.91 1.84 -6.76
N GLN A 78 23.52 0.68 -7.00
CA GLN A 78 24.20 0.38 -8.26
C GLN A 78 23.32 -0.29 -9.32
N HIS A 79 22.11 -0.67 -8.94
CA HIS A 79 21.15 -1.25 -9.86
C HIS A 79 20.50 -0.15 -10.69
N ILE A 80 20.21 -0.42 -11.98
CA ILE A 80 19.39 0.46 -12.80
C ILE A 80 17.98 0.37 -12.22
N SER A 81 17.56 1.40 -11.48
CA SER A 81 16.24 1.52 -10.86
C SER A 81 15.13 1.75 -11.89
N CYS A 82 15.07 0.92 -12.94
CA CYS A 82 13.82 0.73 -13.67
C CYS A 82 12.94 -0.24 -12.88
N HIS A 83 12.44 0.22 -11.73
CA HIS A 83 11.29 -0.41 -11.06
C HIS A 83 9.98 -0.22 -11.85
N HIS A 84 10.05 0.23 -13.10
CA HIS A 84 9.04 -0.02 -14.12
C HIS A 84 9.05 -1.49 -14.54
N VAL A 85 8.93 -2.43 -13.61
CA VAL A 85 8.03 -3.53 -13.91
C VAL A 85 6.66 -2.89 -13.82
N SER A 86 6.25 -2.26 -14.93
CA SER A 86 4.86 -2.13 -15.27
C SER A 86 4.34 -3.56 -15.30
N THR A 87 3.88 -4.07 -14.15
CA THR A 87 2.90 -5.15 -14.17
C THR A 87 1.74 -4.56 -14.97
N ASP A 88 1.69 -4.87 -16.25
CA ASP A 88 0.55 -4.58 -17.08
C ASP A 88 -0.64 -5.26 -16.41
N VAL A 89 -1.45 -4.47 -15.72
CA VAL A 89 -2.73 -4.94 -15.22
C VAL A 89 -3.62 -5.06 -16.44
N VAL A 90 -3.56 -6.21 -17.10
CA VAL A 90 -4.48 -6.55 -18.18
C VAL A 90 -5.83 -6.84 -17.52
N LEU A 91 -6.65 -5.79 -17.40
CA LEU A 91 -8.05 -5.94 -17.06
C LEU A 91 -8.72 -6.58 -18.27
N VAL A 92 -8.97 -7.89 -18.23
CA VAL A 92 -9.76 -8.56 -19.26
C VAL A 92 -11.23 -8.21 -19.00
N PRO A 93 -11.87 -7.35 -19.82
CA PRO A 93 -13.30 -7.11 -19.68
C PRO A 93 -14.03 -8.41 -20.01
N PHE A 94 -14.82 -8.93 -19.06
CA PHE A 94 -15.79 -9.97 -19.36
C PHE A 94 -17.18 -9.36 -19.29
N GLU A 95 -17.97 -9.59 -20.33
CA GLU A 95 -19.38 -9.21 -20.31
C GLU A 95 -20.13 -10.23 -19.47
N MET A 96 -20.51 -9.83 -18.25
CA MET A 96 -21.49 -10.59 -17.48
C MET A 96 -22.89 -10.11 -17.88
N ALA A 97 -23.70 -11.00 -18.45
CA ALA A 97 -25.10 -10.73 -18.66
C ALA A 97 -25.77 -10.55 -17.30
N ILE A 98 -26.13 -9.30 -16.96
CA ILE A 98 -26.94 -9.02 -15.78
C ILE A 98 -28.34 -9.54 -16.09
N VAL A 99 -28.63 -10.78 -15.66
CA VAL A 99 -29.98 -11.33 -15.74
C VAL A 99 -30.86 -10.46 -14.86
N LYS A 100 -31.84 -9.82 -15.47
CA LYS A 100 -32.84 -9.03 -14.75
C LYS A 100 -33.56 -9.99 -13.81
N VAL A 101 -33.34 -9.83 -12.50
CA VAL A 101 -34.09 -10.58 -11.49
C VAL A 101 -35.56 -10.19 -11.64
N GLU A 102 -36.39 -11.15 -12.06
CA GLU A 102 -37.84 -11.00 -11.96
C GLU A 102 -38.19 -11.03 -10.47
N ILE A 103 -38.29 -9.85 -9.86
CA ILE A 103 -38.86 -9.71 -8.54
C ILE A 103 -40.34 -9.98 -8.69
N ASN A 104 -40.77 -11.20 -8.34
CA ASN A 104 -42.19 -11.51 -8.19
C ASN A 104 -42.72 -10.69 -7.01
N VAL A 105 -43.29 -9.52 -7.31
CA VAL A 105 -43.94 -8.67 -6.33
C VAL A 105 -45.11 -9.46 -5.77
N ARG A 106 -44.98 -9.96 -4.54
CA ARG A 106 -46.10 -10.59 -3.83
C ARG A 106 -47.28 -9.64 -3.86
N GLN A 107 -48.38 -10.09 -4.46
CA GLN A 107 -49.64 -9.34 -4.41
C GLN A 107 -49.98 -9.10 -2.93
N PRO A 108 -50.38 -7.88 -2.54
CA PRO A 108 -50.83 -7.64 -1.19
C PRO A 108 -52.05 -8.53 -0.94
N HIS A 109 -51.91 -9.50 -0.05
CA HIS A 109 -53.06 -10.31 0.38
C HIS A 109 -54.04 -9.37 1.06
N VAL A 110 -55.18 -9.16 0.42
CA VAL A 110 -56.27 -8.37 0.99
C VAL A 110 -57.02 -9.26 1.96
N PHE A 111 -56.64 -9.20 3.23
CA PHE A 111 -57.39 -9.83 4.32
C PHE A 111 -58.41 -8.84 4.87
N HIS A 112 -59.67 -9.26 4.99
CA HIS A 112 -60.71 -8.51 5.67
C HIS A 112 -61.20 -9.29 6.89
N TYR A 113 -61.16 -8.67 8.06
CA TYR A 113 -61.70 -9.26 9.28
C TYR A 113 -63.22 -9.20 9.25
N GLN A 114 -63.86 -10.36 9.31
CA GLN A 114 -65.30 -10.47 9.56
C GLN A 114 -65.50 -10.67 11.06
N ASN A 115 -66.32 -9.82 11.67
CA ASN A 115 -66.72 -10.01 13.05
C ASN A 115 -67.82 -11.07 13.10
N LEU A 116 -67.43 -12.32 13.40
CA LEU A 116 -68.34 -13.46 13.51
C LEU A 116 -68.90 -13.63 14.93
N TYR A 117 -68.62 -12.70 15.85
CA TYR A 117 -69.14 -12.78 17.21
C TYR A 117 -70.59 -12.30 17.26
N SER A 118 -71.50 -13.21 17.59
CA SER A 118 -72.87 -12.88 17.98
C SER A 118 -72.98 -12.94 19.50
N SER A 119 -73.35 -11.83 20.14
CA SER A 119 -73.66 -11.79 21.56
C SER A 119 -74.92 -10.98 21.78
N LEU A 120 -75.82 -11.49 22.62
CA LEU A 120 -77.05 -10.80 23.03
C LEU A 120 -76.77 -9.58 23.91
N LYS A 121 -75.57 -9.47 24.48
CA LYS A 121 -75.15 -8.33 25.30
C LYS A 121 -73.81 -7.79 24.81
N LYS A 122 -73.74 -6.47 24.62
CA LYS A 122 -72.50 -5.78 24.25
C LYS A 122 -71.54 -5.85 25.45
N PHE A 123 -70.45 -6.59 25.32
CA PHE A 123 -69.38 -6.57 26.32
C PHE A 123 -68.68 -5.21 26.25
N SER A 124 -68.36 -4.59 27.40
CA SER A 124 -67.48 -3.44 27.39
C SER A 124 -66.10 -3.93 26.95
N ILE A 125 -65.50 -3.22 25.99
CA ILE A 125 -64.11 -3.43 25.65
C ILE A 125 -63.33 -3.03 26.90
N PHE A 126 -62.62 -3.97 27.54
CA PHE A 126 -61.68 -3.65 28.60
C PHE A 126 -60.59 -2.76 28.00
N GLN A 127 -60.79 -1.44 28.07
CA GLN A 127 -59.72 -0.51 27.80
C GLN A 127 -58.83 -0.48 29.04
N PRO A 128 -57.50 -0.54 28.89
CA PRO A 128 -56.61 -0.38 30.01
C PRO A 128 -56.87 0.98 30.71
N PRO A 129 -56.70 1.07 32.04
CA PRO A 129 -56.85 2.34 32.75
C PRO A 129 -55.95 3.40 32.11
N LYS A 130 -56.52 4.56 31.79
CA LYS A 130 -55.77 5.64 31.13
C LYS A 130 -54.87 6.43 32.08
N LEU A 131 -54.96 6.19 33.39
CA LEU A 131 -54.14 6.81 34.42
C LEU A 131 -53.77 5.77 35.48
N ALA A 132 -52.53 5.87 35.96
CA ALA A 132 -52.01 5.14 37.12
C ALA A 132 -52.44 5.80 38.43
#